data_AF-A0A1F9DNX1-F1
#
_entry.id   AF-A0A1F9DNX1-F1
#
_cell.length_a   1.000
_cell.length_b   1.000
_cell.length_c   1.000
_cell.angle_alpha   90.00
_cell.angle_beta   90.00
_cell.angle_gamma   90.00
#
_symmetry.space_group_name_H-M   'P 1'
#
loop_
_entity.id
_entity.type
_entity.pdbx_description
1 polymer ?
#
loop_
_entity_poly.entity_id
_entity_poly.type
_entity_poly.pdbx_seq_one_letter_code
_entity_poly.pdbx_strand_id
1 'polypeptide(L)'
;MIDSKTFDPNFKLLIASEPGGENIKRCFSCGTCTAGCPVREVTDRYNPRRIIRMALLGMKKEVLSSDFIWLCSSCYTCFERCPQDVKIPELMNAIKNIAVREGYLPSSMKSQLDLLASFGRLLEVTDFENEKRKDSGLPLFQKRTEDVKKILKNLGLHREEQDRG
;
A
#
# COMPACT_ATOMS: atom_id res chain seq x y z
N MET A 1 25.03 13.22 -7.31
CA MET A 1 25.07 14.18 -6.19
C MET A 1 23.66 14.30 -5.64
N ILE A 2 23.46 14.24 -4.31
CA ILE A 2 22.14 14.46 -3.69
C ILE A 2 21.97 15.97 -3.51
N ASP A 3 20.91 16.55 -4.08
CA ASP A 3 20.57 17.96 -3.89
C ASP A 3 19.63 18.11 -2.69
N SER A 4 20.14 18.64 -1.58
CA SER A 4 19.33 18.83 -0.38
C SER A 4 18.24 19.88 -0.52
N LYS A 5 18.26 20.72 -1.57
CA LYS A 5 17.23 21.74 -1.82
C LYS A 5 15.89 21.13 -2.22
N THR A 6 15.87 19.88 -2.71
CA THR A 6 14.64 19.18 -3.09
C THR A 6 13.94 18.49 -1.91
N PHE A 7 14.54 18.54 -0.71
CA PHE A 7 14.05 17.81 0.46
C PHE A 7 12.93 18.59 1.17
N ASP A 8 11.89 17.87 1.55
CA ASP A 8 10.79 18.36 2.38
C ASP A 8 11.04 18.00 3.85
N PRO A 9 11.50 18.94 4.70
CA PRO A 9 11.79 18.66 6.10
C PRO A 9 10.55 18.27 6.93
N ASN A 10 9.35 18.59 6.42
CA ASN A 10 8.08 18.29 7.08
C ASN A 10 7.54 16.90 6.71
N PHE A 11 8.15 16.19 5.75
CA PHE A 11 7.64 14.89 5.30
C PHE A 11 7.53 13.86 6.44
N LYS A 12 8.51 13.84 7.36
CA LYS A 12 8.46 12.99 8.57
C LYS A 12 7.33 13.37 9.53
N LEU A 13 6.91 14.63 9.55
CA LEU A 13 5.78 15.09 10.37
C LEU A 13 4.46 14.68 9.73
N LEU A 14 4.34 14.83 8.41
CA LEU A 14 3.20 14.32 7.64
C LEU A 14 3.02 12.81 7.84
N ILE A 15 4.09 12.03 7.73
CA ILE A 15 4.00 10.58 8.00
C ILE A 15 3.62 10.32 9.45
N ALA A 16 4.16 11.06 10.42
CA ALA A 16 3.83 10.88 11.83
C ALA A 16 2.38 11.26 12.19
N SER A 17 1.68 12.02 11.34
CA SER A 17 0.24 12.29 11.50
C SER A 17 -0.67 11.23 10.89
N GLU A 18 -0.13 10.29 10.12
CA GLU A 18 -0.91 9.17 9.58
C GLU A 18 -1.01 8.02 10.59
N PRO A 19 -2.15 7.29 10.61
CA PRO A 19 -2.27 6.07 11.40
C PRO A 19 -1.15 5.07 11.09
N GLY A 20 -0.41 4.66 12.12
CA GLY A 20 0.71 3.72 12.02
C GLY A 20 2.06 4.37 11.70
N GLY A 21 2.10 5.67 11.42
CA GLY A 21 3.33 6.42 11.14
C GLY A 21 3.93 7.16 12.35
N GLU A 22 3.23 7.20 13.48
CA GLU A 22 3.49 8.06 14.64
C GLU A 22 4.92 7.92 15.17
N ASN A 23 5.42 6.68 15.18
CA ASN A 23 6.73 6.34 15.73
C ASN A 23 7.89 6.43 14.74
N ILE A 24 7.70 6.91 13.50
CA ILE A 24 8.79 6.98 12.49
C ILE A 24 10.06 7.67 13.02
N LYS A 25 9.90 8.74 13.81
CA LYS A 25 11.01 9.54 14.37
C LYS A 25 11.84 8.80 15.44
N ARG A 26 11.36 7.67 15.96
CA ARG A 26 12.11 6.81 16.90
C ARG A 26 13.16 5.95 16.21
N CYS A 27 13.12 5.82 14.89
CA CYS A 27 14.05 4.98 14.15
C CYS A 27 15.49 5.50 14.22
N PHE A 28 16.35 4.75 14.91
CA PHE A 28 17.81 4.95 14.95
C PHE A 28 18.60 4.14 13.91
N SER A 29 17.93 3.56 12.90
CA SER A 29 18.56 2.86 11.76
C SER A 29 19.38 1.58 12.08
N CYS A 30 19.04 0.80 13.11
CA CYS A 30 19.76 -0.46 13.44
C CYS A 30 19.77 -1.53 12.33
N GLY A 31 18.73 -1.60 11.50
CA GLY A 31 18.67 -2.57 10.38
C GLY A 31 17.98 -3.91 10.68
N THR A 32 17.48 -4.15 11.90
CA THR A 32 16.73 -5.37 12.24
C THR A 32 15.56 -5.63 11.28
N CYS A 33 14.86 -4.57 10.86
CA CYS A 33 13.77 -4.67 9.91
C CYS A 33 14.20 -5.17 8.52
N THR A 34 15.42 -4.85 8.08
CA THR A 34 15.96 -5.30 6.79
C THR A 34 16.46 -6.73 6.90
N ALA A 35 17.14 -7.08 8.00
CA ALA A 35 17.70 -8.41 8.21
C ALA A 35 16.61 -9.50 8.32
N GLY A 36 15.46 -9.18 8.92
CA GLY A 36 14.33 -10.12 9.04
C GLY A 36 13.29 -10.05 7.92
N CYS A 37 13.57 -9.34 6.83
CA CYS A 37 12.57 -9.13 5.78
C CYS A 37 12.60 -10.26 4.74
N PRO A 38 11.51 -11.04 4.56
CA PRO A 38 11.47 -12.10 3.56
C PRO A 38 11.53 -11.54 2.12
N VAL A 39 11.01 -10.33 1.89
CA VAL A 39 11.09 -9.68 0.57
C VAL A 39 12.54 -9.33 0.22
N ARG A 40 13.36 -8.98 1.22
CA ARG A 40 14.79 -8.70 1.02
C ARG A 40 15.57 -9.93 0.58
N GLU A 41 15.18 -11.11 1.07
CA GLU A 41 15.81 -12.38 0.69
C GLU A 41 15.58 -12.70 -0.80
N VAL A 42 14.42 -12.31 -1.34
CA VAL A 42 14.10 -12.48 -2.76
C VAL A 42 14.69 -11.37 -3.63
N THR A 43 14.70 -10.13 -3.16
CA THR A 43 15.26 -8.99 -3.90
C THR A 43 16.05 -8.03 -3.02
N ASP A 44 17.30 -7.82 -3.42
CA ASP A 44 18.22 -6.86 -2.81
C ASP A 44 17.88 -5.39 -3.12
N ARG A 45 16.79 -5.13 -3.85
CA ARG A 45 16.29 -3.78 -4.12
C ARG A 45 15.42 -3.26 -2.99
N TYR A 46 14.69 -4.15 -2.30
CA TYR A 46 13.84 -3.75 -1.18
C TYR A 46 14.67 -3.60 0.09
N ASN A 47 14.53 -2.47 0.79
CA ASN A 47 15.21 -2.23 2.07
C ASN A 47 14.37 -1.29 2.95
N PRO A 48 13.64 -1.80 3.95
CA PRO A 48 12.76 -0.97 4.77
C PRO A 48 13.52 0.10 5.56
N ARG A 49 14.72 -0.20 6.07
CA ARG A 49 15.58 0.80 6.73
C ARG A 49 15.93 1.96 5.81
N ARG A 50 16.24 1.70 4.54
CA ARG A 50 16.58 2.75 3.57
C ARG A 50 15.40 3.67 3.31
N ILE A 51 14.21 3.11 3.10
CA ILE A 51 12.97 3.87 2.89
C ILE A 51 12.69 4.78 4.10
N ILE A 52 12.76 4.23 5.32
CA ILE A 52 12.55 5.02 6.55
C ILE A 52 13.57 6.15 6.66
N ARG A 53 14.84 5.87 6.34
CA ARG A 53 15.89 6.91 6.39
C ARG A 53 15.65 8.02 5.37
N MET A 54 15.25 7.67 4.15
CA MET A 54 14.89 8.63 3.11
C MET A 54 13.71 9.50 3.53
N ALA A 55 12.67 8.89 4.12
CA ALA A 55 11.52 9.60 4.65
C ALA A 55 11.90 10.58 5.78
N LEU A 56 12.77 10.17 6.71
CA LEU A 56 13.28 11.02 7.79
C LEU A 56 14.13 12.20 7.29
N LEU A 57 14.82 12.02 6.17
CA LEU A 57 15.62 13.06 5.51
C LEU A 57 14.78 14.04 4.69
N GLY A 58 13.51 13.73 4.43
CA GLY A 58 12.64 14.58 3.62
C GLY A 58 12.69 14.29 2.12
N MET A 59 13.22 13.12 1.71
CA MET A 59 13.28 12.70 0.30
C MET A 59 11.90 12.25 -0.21
N LYS A 60 10.91 13.14 -0.13
CA LYS A 60 9.50 12.84 -0.32
C LYS A 60 9.23 12.30 -1.72
N LYS A 61 9.69 13.01 -2.76
CA LYS A 61 9.48 12.61 -4.16
C LYS A 61 10.06 11.22 -4.42
N GLU A 62 11.28 10.97 -3.98
CA GLU A 62 11.97 9.69 -4.17
C GLU A 62 11.29 8.54 -3.42
N VAL A 63 10.74 8.78 -2.24
CA VAL A 63 9.98 7.76 -1.49
C VAL A 63 8.63 7.46 -2.16
N LEU A 64 7.85 8.48 -2.50
CA LEU A 64 6.48 8.30 -3.01
C LEU A 64 6.45 7.73 -4.44
N SER A 65 7.42 8.09 -5.27
CA SER A 65 7.57 7.57 -6.64
C SER A 65 8.23 6.18 -6.72
N SER A 66 8.73 5.65 -5.62
CA SER A 66 9.44 4.38 -5.63
C SER A 66 8.47 3.20 -5.61
N ASP A 67 8.67 2.24 -6.52
CA ASP A 67 7.97 0.95 -6.48
C ASP A 67 8.22 0.17 -5.17
N PHE A 68 9.30 0.49 -4.45
CA PHE A 68 9.71 -0.29 -3.29
C PHE A 68 8.74 -0.20 -2.13
N ILE A 69 8.02 0.91 -1.94
CA ILE A 69 7.02 1.01 -0.87
C ILE A 69 5.89 -0.04 -1.05
N TRP A 70 5.63 -0.44 -2.30
CA TRP A 70 4.60 -1.40 -2.68
C TRP A 70 5.01 -2.87 -2.51
N LEU A 71 6.32 -3.14 -2.36
CA LEU A 71 6.84 -4.50 -2.18
C LEU A 71 6.66 -5.05 -0.76
N CYS A 72 6.32 -4.21 0.22
CA CYS A 72 6.10 -4.66 1.60
C CYS A 72 4.92 -5.65 1.67
N SER A 73 5.20 -6.91 2.01
CA SER A 73 4.20 -7.98 2.14
C SER A 73 3.35 -7.87 3.41
N SER A 74 3.62 -6.91 4.29
CA SER A 74 2.92 -6.75 5.58
C SER A 74 2.93 -8.04 6.42
N CYS A 75 4.06 -8.75 6.46
CA CYS A 75 4.23 -9.98 7.26
C CYS A 75 4.47 -9.75 8.76
N TYR A 76 4.59 -8.50 9.21
CA TYR A 76 4.79 -8.11 10.61
C TYR A 76 6.08 -8.56 11.32
N THR A 77 6.99 -9.32 10.68
CA THR A 77 8.29 -9.68 11.32
C THR A 77 9.09 -8.49 11.85
N CYS A 78 9.11 -7.38 11.10
CA CYS A 78 9.83 -6.17 11.48
C CYS A 78 9.11 -5.35 12.57
N PHE A 79 7.80 -5.52 12.73
CA PHE A 79 7.02 -4.92 13.82
C PHE A 79 7.45 -5.53 15.15
N GLU A 80 7.39 -6.87 15.24
CA GLU A 80 7.71 -7.63 16.46
C GLU A 80 9.16 -7.46 16.93
N ARG A 81 10.09 -7.23 15.99
CA ARG A 81 11.53 -7.18 16.28
C ARG A 81 12.07 -5.76 16.42
N CYS A 82 11.26 -4.72 16.26
CA CYS A 82 11.77 -3.36 16.32
C CYS A 82 12.12 -2.96 17.76
N PRO A 83 13.40 -2.66 18.10
CA PRO A 83 13.78 -2.28 19.46
C PRO A 83 13.34 -0.84 19.83
N GLN A 84 12.72 -0.11 18.90
CA GLN A 84 12.27 1.27 19.07
C GLN A 84 10.76 1.43 18.84
N ASP A 85 10.04 0.31 18.74
CA ASP A 85 8.58 0.29 18.55
C ASP A 85 8.13 1.09 17.31
N VAL A 86 8.94 1.07 16.25
CA VAL A 86 8.52 1.61 14.94
C VAL A 86 7.65 0.55 14.28
N LYS A 87 6.37 0.86 14.06
CA LYS A 87 5.40 -0.05 13.45
C LYS A 87 5.58 -0.17 11.93
N ILE A 88 6.71 -0.73 11.49
CA ILE A 88 7.17 -0.65 10.08
C ILE A 88 6.12 -1.09 9.04
N PRO A 89 5.36 -2.18 9.19
CA PRO A 89 4.33 -2.54 8.21
C PRO A 89 3.23 -1.48 8.08
N GLU A 90 2.77 -0.94 9.21
CA GLU A 90 1.76 0.10 9.26
C GLU A 90 2.30 1.42 8.72
N LEU A 91 3.54 1.77 9.08
CA LEU A 91 4.28 2.90 8.51
C LEU A 91 4.40 2.82 6.98
N MET A 92 4.64 1.62 6.42
CA MET A 92 4.64 1.45 4.97
C MET A 92 3.25 1.72 4.38
N ASN A 93 2.17 1.32 5.06
CA ASN A 93 0.81 1.63 4.62
C ASN A 93 0.48 3.13 4.74
N ALA A 94 0.94 3.81 5.78
CA ALA A 94 0.85 5.27 5.90
C ALA A 94 1.53 5.98 4.71
N ILE A 95 2.74 5.56 4.35
CA ILE A 95 3.46 6.09 3.18
C ILE A 95 2.70 5.79 1.88
N LYS A 96 2.16 4.58 1.71
CA LYS A 96 1.33 4.23 0.54
C LYS A 96 0.09 5.12 0.46
N ASN A 97 -0.60 5.39 1.57
CA ASN A 97 -1.77 6.28 1.59
C ASN A 97 -1.44 7.70 1.13
N ILE A 98 -0.31 8.25 1.60
CA ILE A 98 0.21 9.53 1.11
C ILE A 98 0.51 9.45 -0.39
N ALA A 99 1.18 8.39 -0.84
CA ALA A 99 1.51 8.18 -2.24
C ALA A 99 0.25 8.15 -3.14
N VAL A 100 -0.82 7.46 -2.70
CA VAL A 100 -2.11 7.45 -3.42
C VAL A 100 -2.71 8.85 -3.51
N ARG A 101 -2.78 9.58 -2.39
CA ARG A 101 -3.32 10.96 -2.38
C ARG A 101 -2.51 11.92 -3.25
N GLU A 102 -1.23 11.66 -3.45
CA GLU A 102 -0.35 12.44 -4.33
C GLU A 102 -0.23 11.89 -5.76
N GLY A 103 -1.04 10.89 -6.13
CA GLY A 103 -1.15 10.41 -7.51
C GLY A 103 -0.15 9.32 -7.92
N TYR A 104 0.61 8.75 -6.98
CA TYR A 104 1.57 7.67 -7.23
C TYR A 104 0.96 6.26 -7.13
N LEU A 105 -0.33 6.10 -7.46
CA LEU A 105 -1.02 4.81 -7.45
C LEU A 105 -0.55 3.92 -8.61
N PRO A 106 -0.03 2.70 -8.36
CA PRO A 106 0.40 1.78 -9.40
C PRO A 106 -0.75 1.37 -10.34
N SER A 107 -0.44 1.07 -11.59
CA SER A 107 -1.42 0.60 -12.58
C SER A 107 -2.13 -0.68 -12.15
N SER A 108 -1.43 -1.63 -11.54
CA SER A 108 -2.00 -2.88 -11.04
C SER A 108 -3.10 -2.64 -9.99
N MET A 109 -2.95 -1.64 -9.12
CA MET A 109 -3.99 -1.29 -8.16
C MET A 109 -5.17 -0.56 -8.81
N LYS A 110 -4.94 0.24 -9.86
CA LYS A 110 -6.03 0.83 -10.65
C LYS A 110 -6.91 -0.27 -11.26
N SER A 111 -6.30 -1.30 -11.85
CA SER A 111 -7.03 -2.45 -12.38
C SER A 111 -7.82 -3.19 -11.28
N GLN A 112 -7.28 -3.31 -10.07
CA GLN A 112 -8.02 -3.89 -8.94
C GLN A 112 -9.23 -3.03 -8.54
N LEU A 113 -9.11 -1.70 -8.55
CA LEU A 113 -10.25 -0.80 -8.31
C LEU A 113 -11.32 -0.96 -9.38
N ASP A 114 -10.95 -1.12 -10.65
CA ASP A 114 -11.89 -1.36 -11.75
C ASP A 114 -12.65 -2.69 -11.56
N LEU A 115 -11.97 -3.75 -11.11
CA LEU A 115 -12.60 -5.04 -10.79
C LEU A 115 -13.58 -4.88 -9.61
N LEU A 116 -13.18 -4.17 -8.55
CA LEU A 116 -14.04 -3.88 -7.41
C LEU A 116 -15.27 -3.07 -7.82
N ALA A 117 -15.11 -2.04 -8.63
CA ALA A 117 -16.22 -1.23 -9.14
C ALA A 117 -17.16 -2.05 -10.06
N SER A 118 -16.59 -2.92 -10.90
CA SER A 118 -17.34 -3.68 -11.89
C SER A 118 -18.05 -4.89 -11.29
N PHE A 119 -17.43 -5.60 -10.35
CA PHE A 119 -17.90 -6.89 -9.83
C PHE A 119 -18.21 -6.89 -8.34
N GLY A 120 -17.87 -5.82 -7.61
CA GLY A 120 -17.95 -5.78 -6.14
C GLY A 120 -16.88 -6.66 -5.46
N ARG A 121 -15.89 -7.14 -6.21
CA ARG A 121 -14.87 -8.10 -5.79
C ARG A 121 -13.68 -8.07 -6.75
N LEU A 122 -12.55 -8.64 -6.33
CA LEU A 122 -11.35 -8.72 -7.15
C LEU A 122 -11.39 -9.81 -8.21
N LEU A 123 -12.18 -10.88 -8.00
CA LEU A 123 -12.29 -12.00 -8.92
C LEU A 123 -13.73 -12.13 -9.38
N GLU A 124 -13.96 -11.98 -10.68
CA GLU A 124 -15.28 -12.24 -11.26
C GLU A 124 -15.71 -13.68 -10.96
N VAL A 125 -16.99 -13.86 -10.66
CA VAL A 125 -17.60 -15.19 -10.55
C VAL A 125 -18.38 -15.39 -11.84
N THR A 126 -17.87 -16.29 -12.67
CA THR A 126 -18.47 -16.64 -13.95
C THR A 126 -19.47 -17.77 -13.77
N ASP A 127 -20.08 -18.20 -14.87
CA ASP A 127 -20.99 -19.34 -14.88
C ASP A 127 -20.28 -20.63 -14.45
N PHE A 128 -19.01 -20.80 -14.78
CA PHE A 128 -18.22 -21.97 -14.38
C PHE A 128 -18.11 -22.12 -12.85
N GLU A 129 -17.84 -21.02 -12.14
CA GLU A 129 -17.83 -21.04 -10.68
C GLU A 129 -19.23 -21.34 -10.11
N ASN A 130 -20.29 -20.83 -10.74
CA ASN A 130 -21.67 -21.08 -10.32
C ASN A 130 -22.11 -22.53 -10.56
N GLU A 131 -21.69 -23.15 -11.66
CA GLU A 131 -21.87 -24.58 -11.92
C GLU A 131 -21.20 -25.43 -10.83
N LYS A 132 -19.94 -25.15 -10.51
CA LYS A 132 -19.23 -25.84 -9.42
C LYS A 132 -19.90 -25.67 -8.05
N ARG A 133 -20.43 -24.48 -7.78
CA ARG A 133 -21.20 -24.21 -6.56
C ARG A 133 -22.46 -25.07 -6.52
N LYS A 134 -23.20 -25.14 -7.62
CA LYS A 134 -24.40 -25.99 -7.76
C LYS A 134 -24.08 -27.47 -7.53
N ASP A 135 -23.03 -27.98 -8.17
CA ASP A 135 -22.58 -29.38 -8.00
C ASP A 135 -22.18 -29.70 -6.56
N SER A 136 -21.69 -28.68 -5.85
CA SER A 136 -21.34 -28.76 -4.42
C SER A 136 -22.51 -28.45 -3.47
N GLY A 137 -23.73 -28.25 -3.98
CA GLY A 137 -24.91 -27.90 -3.18
C GLY A 137 -24.88 -26.49 -2.56
N LEU A 138 -24.01 -25.60 -3.04
CA LEU A 138 -23.88 -24.23 -2.57
C LEU A 138 -24.81 -23.27 -3.34
N PRO A 139 -25.29 -22.19 -2.69
CA PRO A 139 -26.15 -21.22 -3.36
C PRO A 139 -25.39 -20.53 -4.51
N LEU A 140 -26.10 -20.29 -5.62
CA LEU A 140 -25.58 -19.52 -6.74
C LEU A 140 -25.23 -18.11 -6.30
N PHE A 141 -24.14 -17.60 -6.86
CA PHE A 141 -23.70 -16.26 -6.60
C PHE A 141 -24.49 -15.26 -7.47
N GLN A 142 -24.98 -14.19 -6.83
CA GLN A 142 -25.61 -13.05 -7.50
C GLN A 142 -24.76 -11.80 -7.30
N LYS A 143 -24.48 -11.12 -8.41
CA LYS A 143 -23.67 -9.89 -8.43
C LYS A 143 -24.38 -8.77 -7.67
N ARG A 144 -23.68 -8.15 -6.71
CA ARG A 144 -24.10 -6.95 -5.97
C ARG A 144 -22.92 -5.99 -5.91
N THR A 145 -23.09 -4.77 -6.42
CA THR A 145 -21.98 -3.81 -6.59
C THR A 145 -22.24 -2.46 -5.96
N GLU A 146 -23.47 -2.21 -5.54
CA GLU A 146 -24.00 -0.90 -5.19
C GLU A 146 -23.29 -0.33 -3.96
N ASP A 147 -23.10 -1.17 -2.93
CA ASP A 147 -22.40 -0.81 -1.70
C ASP A 147 -20.93 -0.48 -1.97
N VAL A 148 -20.26 -1.28 -2.80
CA VAL A 148 -18.84 -1.09 -3.14
C VAL A 148 -18.67 0.20 -3.94
N LYS A 149 -19.51 0.45 -4.95
CA LYS A 149 -19.50 1.70 -5.73
C LYS A 149 -19.72 2.93 -4.82
N LYS A 150 -20.65 2.84 -3.86
CA LYS A 150 -20.89 3.91 -2.88
C LYS A 150 -19.67 4.18 -2.01
N ILE A 151 -19.00 3.14 -1.52
CA ILE A 151 -17.75 3.27 -0.75
C ILE A 151 -16.64 3.92 -1.59
N LEU A 152 -16.40 3.42 -2.80
CA LEU A 152 -15.37 3.97 -3.69
C LEU A 152 -15.62 5.43 -4.04
N LYS A 153 -16.88 5.82 -4.27
CA LYS A 153 -17.27 7.22 -4.52
C LYS A 153 -16.96 8.11 -3.32
N ASN A 154 -17.33 7.68 -2.11
CA ASN A 154 -17.07 8.44 -0.88
C ASN A 154 -15.58 8.61 -0.58
N LEU A 155 -14.75 7.65 -1.01
CA LEU A 155 -13.29 7.70 -0.86
C LEU A 155 -12.59 8.48 -1.99
N GLY A 156 -13.32 8.97 -3.00
CA GLY A 156 -12.72 9.62 -4.17
C GLY A 156 -11.91 8.67 -5.06
N LEU A 157 -12.16 7.36 -4.96
CA LEU A 157 -11.46 6.31 -5.70
C LEU A 157 -12.30 5.74 -6.87
N HIS A 158 -13.53 6.20 -7.04
CA HIS A 158 -14.37 5.84 -8.19
C HIS A 158 -14.01 6.72 -9.38
N ARG A 159 -13.54 6.10 -10.47
CA ARG A 159 -13.44 6.75 -11.78
C ARG A 159 -14.70 6.43 -12.58
N GLU A 160 -15.35 7.44 -13.14
CA GLU A 160 -16.46 7.22 -14.09
C GLU A 160 -15.87 6.77 -15.44
N GLU A 161 -16.64 6.03 -16.24
CA GLU A 161 -16.16 5.45 -17.51
C GLU A 161 -15.63 6.49 -18.52
N GLN A 162 -15.90 7.79 -18.31
CA GLN A 162 -15.42 8.91 -19.13
C GLN A 162 -13.93 9.28 -18.94
N ASP A 163 -13.27 8.81 -17.88
CA ASP A 163 -11.84 9.07 -17.61
C ASP A 163 -10.90 7.99 -18.22
N ARG A 164 -11.42 7.09 -19.06
CA ARG A 164 -10.66 6.01 -19.73
C ARG A 164 -10.06 6.44 -21.09
N GLY A 165 -9.77 7.73 -21.25
CA GLY A 165 -9.10 8.32 -22.43
C GLY A 165 -7.59 8.24 -22.33
#